data_AF-A0A5C8NKL5-F1
#
_entry.id   AF-A0A5C8NKL5-F1
#
_cell.length_a   1.000
_cell.length_b   1.000
_cell.length_c   1.000
_cell.angle_alpha   90.00
_cell.angle_beta   90.00
_cell.angle_gamma   90.00
#
_symmetry.space_group_name_H-M   'P 1'
#
loop_
_entity.id
_entity.type
_entity.pdbx_description
1 polymer ?
#
loop_
_entity_poly.entity_id
_entity_poly.type
_entity_poly.pdbx_seq_one_letter_code
_entity_poly.pdbx_strand_id
1 'polypeptide(L)'
;MVLTVLAILVAVTFVGTGGVKLLSAPASLKIRDSLDVDPRTWKLIGVCEWLGVAGVLVGLAWWPVGVAACVGLAALLVGAVVTRVGAQRRHSRSEAVNIGADALTMVLVVATAVLFVQQG
;
A
#
# COMPACT_ATOMS: atom_id res chain seq x y z
N MET A 1 -19.86 10.69 3.79
CA MET A 1 -20.15 9.28 3.46
C MET A 1 -19.12 8.67 2.50
N VAL A 2 -18.84 9.27 1.34
CA VAL A 2 -17.88 8.73 0.35
C VAL A 2 -16.47 8.58 0.91
N LEU A 3 -15.92 9.59 1.61
CA LEU A 3 -14.58 9.51 2.22
C LEU A 3 -14.45 8.33 3.20
N THR A 4 -15.45 8.14 4.06
CA THR A 4 -15.46 7.03 5.02
C THR A 4 -15.39 5.68 4.30
N VAL A 5 -16.12 5.52 3.19
CA VAL A 5 -16.07 4.30 2.38
C VAL A 5 -14.67 4.10 1.78
N LEU A 6 -14.08 5.14 1.17
CA LEU A 6 -12.74 5.01 0.59
C LEU A 6 -11.66 4.75 1.66
N ALA A 7 -11.75 5.40 2.82
CA ALA A 7 -10.85 5.18 3.95
C ALA A 7 -10.94 3.73 4.45
N ILE A 8 -12.14 3.15 4.54
CA ILE A 8 -12.34 1.74 4.88
C ILE A 8 -11.74 0.82 3.81
N LEU A 9 -11.94 1.12 2.52
CA LEU A 9 -11.35 0.32 1.44
C LEU A 9 -9.82 0.34 1.49
N VAL A 10 -9.21 1.54 1.66
CA VAL A 10 -7.76 1.68 1.88
C VAL A 10 -7.32 0.86 3.10
N ALA A 11 -8.04 0.98 4.23
CA ALA A 11 -7.72 0.25 5.44
C ALA A 11 -7.74 -1.27 5.22
N VAL A 12 -8.81 -1.81 4.62
CA VAL A 12 -8.93 -3.25 4.35
C VAL A 12 -7.82 -3.74 3.42
N THR A 13 -7.51 -3.00 2.35
CA THR A 13 -6.42 -3.36 1.43
C THR A 13 -5.10 -3.45 2.17
N PHE A 14 -4.69 -2.42 2.92
CA PHE A 14 -3.38 -2.37 3.56
C PHE A 14 -3.28 -3.19 4.85
N VAL A 15 -4.39 -3.46 5.55
CA VAL A 15 -4.43 -4.48 6.60
C VAL A 15 -4.13 -5.85 6.00
N GLY A 16 -4.77 -6.19 4.88
CA GLY A 16 -4.56 -7.45 4.17
C GLY A 16 -3.12 -7.60 3.66
N THR A 17 -2.63 -6.62 2.90
CA THR A 17 -1.27 -6.68 2.33
C THR A 17 -0.19 -6.61 3.41
N GLY A 18 -0.34 -5.74 4.41
CA GLY A 18 0.62 -5.64 5.52
C GLY A 18 0.60 -6.89 6.39
N GLY A 19 -0.59 -7.44 6.65
CA GLY A 19 -0.78 -8.65 7.45
C GLY A 19 -0.05 -9.85 6.85
N VAL A 20 -0.21 -10.11 5.54
CA VAL A 20 0.49 -11.24 4.91
C VAL A 20 2.02 -11.09 4.93
N LYS A 21 2.55 -9.85 4.93
CA LYS A 21 3.99 -9.59 5.06
C LYS A 21 4.49 -9.80 6.49
N LEU A 22 3.78 -9.25 7.48
CA LEU A 22 4.16 -9.34 8.90
C LEU A 22 4.04 -10.77 9.43
N LEU A 23 2.96 -11.46 9.07
CA LEU A 23 2.71 -12.86 9.43
C LEU A 23 3.57 -13.84 8.63
N SER A 24 4.41 -13.36 7.71
CA SER A 24 5.31 -14.17 6.90
C SER A 24 4.57 -15.29 6.15
N ALA A 25 3.39 -14.96 5.60
CA ALA A 25 2.55 -15.93 4.91
C ALA A 25 3.32 -16.57 3.73
N PRO A 26 3.24 -17.90 3.49
CA PRO A 26 4.06 -18.58 2.49
C PRO A 26 3.96 -17.98 1.07
N ALA A 27 2.76 -17.56 0.66
CA ALA A 27 2.56 -16.89 -0.62
C ALA A 27 3.25 -15.51 -0.69
N SER A 28 3.24 -14.75 0.41
CA SER A 28 3.93 -13.46 0.52
C SER A 28 5.46 -13.63 0.44
N LEU A 29 6.00 -14.65 1.10
CA LEU A 29 7.44 -14.96 1.04
C LEU A 29 7.90 -15.35 -0.36
N LYS A 30 7.11 -16.16 -1.10
CA LYS A 30 7.40 -16.47 -2.51
C LYS A 30 7.45 -15.21 -3.39
N ILE A 31 6.55 -14.26 -3.15
CA ILE A 31 6.56 -12.96 -3.86
C ILE A 31 7.83 -12.19 -3.49
N ARG A 32 8.13 -12.04 -2.20
CA ARG A 32 9.35 -11.37 -1.72
C ARG A 32 10.60 -11.91 -2.41
N ASP A 33 10.76 -13.23 -2.38
CA ASP A 33 11.94 -13.90 -2.92
C ASP A 33 12.05 -13.71 -4.44
N SER A 34 10.92 -13.71 -5.15
CA SER A 34 10.89 -13.41 -6.59
C SER A 34 11.20 -11.94 -6.93
N LEU A 35 11.07 -11.04 -5.96
CA LEU A 35 11.38 -9.62 -6.10
C LEU A 35 12.79 -9.28 -5.59
N ASP A 36 13.53 -10.24 -5.03
CA ASP A 36 14.85 -10.07 -4.43
C ASP A 36 14.88 -9.00 -3.32
N VAL A 37 13.80 -8.95 -2.53
CA VAL A 37 13.69 -8.03 -1.39
C VAL A 37 14.11 -8.75 -0.11
N ASP A 38 14.98 -8.13 0.69
CA ASP A 38 15.44 -8.76 1.91
C ASP A 38 14.31 -8.92 2.97
N PRO A 39 14.42 -9.91 3.88
CA PRO A 39 13.38 -10.18 4.88
C PRO A 39 13.05 -9.03 5.82
N ARG A 40 14.02 -8.18 6.17
CA ARG A 40 13.81 -7.07 7.12
C ARG A 40 13.02 -5.96 6.43
N THR A 41 13.43 -5.57 5.23
CA THR A 41 12.70 -4.59 4.41
C THR A 41 11.27 -5.06 4.15
N TRP A 42 11.07 -6.34 3.83
CA TRP A 42 9.73 -6.89 3.61
C TRP A 42 8.78 -6.73 4.81
N LYS A 43 9.27 -6.98 6.02
CA LYS A 43 8.49 -6.77 7.26
C LYS A 43 8.30 -5.29 7.58
N LEU A 44 9.33 -4.46 7.37
CA LEU A 44 9.22 -3.02 7.57
C LEU A 44 8.15 -2.41 6.67
N ILE A 45 8.04 -2.84 5.41
CA ILE A 45 6.94 -2.43 4.51
C ILE A 45 5.58 -2.76 5.16
N GLY A 46 5.41 -3.97 5.70
CA GLY A 46 4.17 -4.36 6.38
C GLY A 46 3.84 -3.50 7.60
N VAL A 47 4.84 -3.11 8.40
CA VAL A 47 4.66 -2.18 9.53
C VAL A 47 4.22 -0.81 9.02
N CYS A 48 4.88 -0.28 7.99
CA CYS A 48 4.54 1.01 7.39
C CYS A 48 3.13 1.00 6.79
N GLU A 49 2.70 -0.09 6.16
CA GLU A 49 1.33 -0.25 5.66
C GLU A 49 0.31 -0.15 6.81
N TRP A 50 0.53 -0.85 7.93
CA TRP A 50 -0.37 -0.78 9.09
C TRP A 50 -0.35 0.58 9.80
N LEU A 51 0.79 1.26 9.87
CA LEU A 51 0.87 2.64 10.35
C LEU A 51 0.08 3.59 9.42
N GLY A 52 0.17 3.38 8.10
CA GLY A 52 -0.64 4.11 7.12
C GLY A 52 -2.14 3.88 7.33
N VAL A 53 -2.57 2.64 7.60
CA VAL A 53 -3.97 2.34 7.95
C VAL A 53 -4.40 3.11 9.20
N ALA A 54 -3.62 3.04 10.27
CA ALA A 54 -3.92 3.76 11.50
C ALA A 54 -4.04 5.27 11.24
N GLY A 55 -3.12 5.84 10.47
CA GLY A 55 -3.15 7.25 10.09
C GLY A 55 -4.37 7.63 9.25
N VAL A 56 -4.79 6.80 8.28
CA VAL A 56 -6.00 7.03 7.48
C VAL A 56 -7.25 7.04 8.37
N LEU A 57 -7.36 6.12 9.32
CA LEU A 57 -8.51 6.04 10.22
C LEU A 57 -8.55 7.20 11.22
N VAL A 58 -7.41 7.56 11.81
CA VAL A 58 -7.27 8.76 12.66
C VAL A 58 -7.55 10.03 11.85
N GLY A 59 -7.19 10.03 10.56
CA GLY A 59 -7.46 11.09 9.61
C GLY A 59 -8.94 11.47 9.49
N LEU A 60 -9.86 10.52 9.75
CA LEU A 60 -11.30 10.81 9.75
C LEU A 60 -11.71 11.79 10.86
N ALA A 61 -10.93 11.87 11.95
CA ALA A 61 -11.11 12.85 13.01
C ALA A 61 -10.22 14.08 12.85
N TRP A 62 -9.04 13.94 12.22
CA TRP A 62 -8.11 15.04 11.98
C TRP A 62 -7.46 14.92 10.59
N TRP A 63 -8.05 15.62 9.62
CA TRP A 63 -7.74 15.46 8.19
C TRP A 63 -6.25 15.57 7.80
N PRO A 64 -5.39 16.41 8.43
CA PRO A 64 -3.98 16.49 8.04
C PRO A 64 -3.24 15.16 8.23
N VAL A 65 -3.61 14.38 9.26
CA VAL A 65 -3.03 13.04 9.49
C VAL A 65 -3.46 12.07 8.41
N GLY A 66 -4.72 12.14 7.97
CA GLY A 66 -5.23 11.33 6.86
C GLY A 66 -4.46 11.59 5.56
N VAL A 67 -4.21 12.86 5.24
CA VAL A 67 -3.40 13.24 4.06
C VAL A 67 -1.97 12.72 4.19
N ALA A 68 -1.30 12.93 5.33
CA ALA A 68 0.06 12.44 5.56
C ALA A 68 0.17 10.91 5.43
N ALA A 69 -0.82 10.18 5.97
CA ALA A 69 -0.90 8.74 5.87
C ALA A 69 -1.08 8.27 4.42
N CYS A 70 -1.97 8.90 3.66
CA CYS A 70 -2.15 8.61 2.24
C CYS A 70 -0.87 8.88 1.43
N VAL A 71 -0.12 9.95 1.73
CA VAL A 71 1.17 10.23 1.08
C VAL A 71 2.19 9.12 1.37
N GLY A 72 2.27 8.65 2.62
CA GLY A 72 3.15 7.53 2.99
C GLY A 72 2.78 6.24 2.25
N LEU A 73 1.49 5.90 2.20
CA LEU A 73 0.99 4.72 1.46
C LEU A 73 1.26 4.85 -0.04
N ALA A 74 1.09 6.05 -0.63
CA ALA A 74 1.43 6.31 -2.01
C ALA A 74 2.93 6.10 -2.27
N ALA A 75 3.81 6.57 -1.38
CA ALA A 75 5.25 6.34 -1.51
C ALA A 75 5.60 4.84 -1.50
N LEU A 76 4.96 4.04 -0.65
CA LEU A 76 5.12 2.58 -0.64
C LEU A 76 4.67 1.94 -1.97
N LEU A 77 3.55 2.38 -2.53
CA LEU A 77 3.05 1.90 -3.82
C LEU A 77 4.00 2.25 -4.98
N VAL A 78 4.58 3.45 -4.99
CA VAL A 78 5.63 3.81 -5.96
C VAL A 78 6.81 2.85 -5.85
N GLY A 79 7.28 2.58 -4.63
CA GLY A 79 8.34 1.61 -4.38
C GLY A 79 7.99 0.20 -4.87
N ALA A 80 6.76 -0.25 -4.64
CA ALA A 80 6.26 -1.53 -5.11
C ALA A 80 6.28 -1.63 -6.64
N VAL A 81 5.73 -0.62 -7.34
CA VAL A 81 5.71 -0.58 -8.82
C VAL A 81 7.13 -0.59 -9.39
N VAL A 82 8.03 0.24 -8.87
CA VAL A 82 9.43 0.29 -9.33
C VAL A 82 10.11 -1.07 -9.16
N THR A 83 9.92 -1.71 -8.00
CA THR A 83 10.50 -3.03 -7.70
C THR A 83 9.97 -4.10 -8.67
N ARG A 84 8.66 -4.14 -8.91
CA ARG A 84 8.02 -5.10 -9.82
C ARG A 84 8.41 -4.88 -11.29
N VAL A 85 8.45 -3.63 -11.74
CA VAL A 85 8.93 -3.30 -13.10
C VAL A 85 10.38 -3.72 -13.28
N GLY A 86 11.22 -3.51 -12.27
CA GLY A 86 12.60 -4.00 -12.25
C GLY A 86 12.70 -5.53 -12.33
N ALA A 87 11.89 -6.24 -11.56
CA ALA A 87 11.85 -7.70 -11.55
C ALA A 87 11.34 -8.29 -12.88
N GLN A 88 10.29 -7.71 -13.47
CA GLN A 88 9.74 -8.13 -14.77
C GLN A 88 10.79 -8.07 -15.88
N ARG A 89 11.63 -7.01 -15.88
CA ARG A 89 12.73 -6.87 -16.84
C ARG A 89 13.81 -7.95 -16.68
N ARG A 90 14.03 -8.46 -15.46
CA ARG A 90 15.07 -9.46 -15.15
C ARG A 90 14.64 -10.90 -15.43
N HIS A 91 13.40 -11.26 -15.09
CA HIS A 91 13.01 -12.68 -15.00
C HIS A 91 12.01 -13.16 -16.07
N SER A 92 11.67 -12.34 -17.07
CA SER A 92 10.63 -12.64 -18.10
C SER A 92 9.29 -13.14 -17.53
N ARG A 93 9.05 -12.95 -16.23
CA ARG A 93 7.82 -13.25 -15.52
C ARG A 93 6.93 -12.01 -15.57
N SER A 94 5.68 -12.20 -15.96
CA SER A 94 4.73 -11.09 -16.02
C SER A 94 4.34 -10.64 -14.61
N GLU A 95 4.68 -9.41 -14.25
CA GLU A 95 4.19 -8.71 -13.05
C GLU A 95 3.08 -7.72 -13.41
N ALA A 96 2.59 -7.72 -14.66
CA ALA A 96 1.65 -6.74 -15.18
C ALA A 96 0.36 -6.64 -14.35
N VAL A 97 -0.17 -7.79 -13.88
CA VAL A 97 -1.37 -7.82 -13.03
C VAL A 97 -1.11 -7.15 -11.68
N ASN A 98 0.03 -7.43 -11.06
CA ASN A 98 0.38 -6.83 -9.77
C ASN A 98 0.66 -5.33 -9.91
N ILE A 99 1.34 -4.91 -10.98
CA ILE A 99 1.55 -3.49 -11.30
C ILE A 99 0.21 -2.79 -11.53
N GLY A 100 -0.73 -3.43 -12.24
CA GLY A 100 -2.08 -2.92 -12.43
C GLY A 100 -2.85 -2.79 -11.12
N ALA A 101 -2.72 -3.77 -10.22
CA ALA A 101 -3.30 -3.71 -8.89
C ALA A 101 -2.69 -2.56 -8.05
N ASP A 102 -1.37 -2.41 -8.05
CA ASP A 102 -0.68 -1.31 -7.36
C ASP A 102 -1.12 0.06 -7.89
N ALA A 103 -1.32 0.19 -9.21
CA ALA A 103 -1.83 1.41 -9.84
C ALA A 103 -3.30 1.70 -9.46
N LEU A 104 -4.15 0.68 -9.41
CA LEU A 104 -5.54 0.84 -8.94
C LEU A 104 -5.59 1.25 -7.47
N THR A 105 -4.79 0.61 -6.61
CA THR A 105 -4.67 1.00 -5.20
C THR A 105 -4.12 2.41 -5.06
N MET A 106 -3.21 2.84 -5.94
CA MET A 106 -2.72 4.23 -5.97
C MET A 106 -3.85 5.21 -6.23
N VAL A 107 -4.70 4.95 -7.23
CA VAL A 107 -5.87 5.80 -7.51
C VAL A 107 -6.79 5.89 -6.30
N LEU A 108 -7.05 4.77 -5.63
CA LEU A 108 -7.85 4.74 -4.41
C LEU A 108 -7.22 5.60 -3.28
N VAL A 109 -5.93 5.46 -3.04
CA VAL A 109 -5.20 6.24 -2.02
C VAL A 109 -5.20 7.73 -2.33
N VAL A 110 -4.95 8.10 -3.58
CA VAL A 110 -4.94 9.50 -4.04
C VAL A 110 -6.34 10.12 -3.93
N ALA A 111 -7.37 9.41 -4.38
CA ALA A 111 -8.76 9.87 -4.24
C ALA A 111 -9.13 10.10 -2.77
N THR A 112 -8.70 9.19 -1.88
CA THR A 112 -8.91 9.34 -0.44
C THR A 112 -8.20 10.59 0.11
N ALA A 113 -6.95 10.83 -0.28
CA ALA A 113 -6.19 12.02 0.12
C ALA A 113 -6.86 13.32 -0.33
N VAL A 114 -7.32 13.37 -1.58
CA VAL A 114 -8.04 14.53 -2.13
C VAL A 114 -9.32 14.80 -1.34
N LEU A 115 -10.08 13.76 -0.99
CA LEU A 115 -11.30 13.92 -0.20
C LEU A 115 -11.01 14.39 1.24
N PHE A 116 -9.88 14.00 1.85
CA PHE A 116 -9.46 14.57 3.13
C PHE A 116 -9.20 16.07 3.03
N VAL A 117 -8.52 16.53 1.97
CA VAL A 117 -8.26 17.96 1.75
C VAL A 117 -9.56 18.75 1.51
N GLN A 118 -10.54 18.16 0.83
CA GLN A 118 -11.81 18.83 0.50
C GLN A 118 -12.79 18.93 1.68
N GLN A 119 -12.67 18.06 2.68
CA GLN A 119 -13.57 18.03 3.85
C GLN A 119 -12.97 18.68 5.10
N GLY A 120 -11.70 19.08 5.01
CA GLY A 120 -10.92 19.67 6.10
C GLY A 120 -11.00 21.18 6.23
#